data_AF-A0A535QUA6-F1
#
_entry.id   AF-A0A535QUA6-F1
#
_cell.length_a   1.000
_cell.length_b   1.000
_cell.length_c   1.000
_cell.angle_alpha   90.00
_cell.angle_beta   90.00
_cell.angle_gamma   90.00
#
_symmetry.space_group_name_H-M   'P 1'
#
loop_
_entity.id
_entity.type
_entity.pdbx_description
1 polymer ?
#
loop_
_entity_poly.entity_id
_entity_poly.type
_entity_poly.pdbx_seq_one_letter_code
_entity_poly.pdbx_strand_id
1 'polypeptide(L)' 'MAAGVPVIATRYLGAIHDLALLNPIMGTPPARAALAQVIDTLRTVFAHKAL' A
#
# COMPACT_ATOMS: atom_id res chain seq x y z
N MET A 1 9.81 10.49 -11.34
CA MET A 1 10.79 11.24 -10.51
C MET A 1 11.10 12.54 -11.22
N ALA A 2 10.37 13.62 -10.91
CA ALA A 2 10.52 14.91 -11.58
C ALA A 2 10.52 16.09 -10.59
N ALA A 3 9.77 15.98 -9.49
CA ALA A 3 9.63 17.03 -8.48
C ALA A 3 10.41 16.79 -7.18
N GLY A 4 11.31 15.78 -7.13
CA GLY A 4 12.14 15.49 -5.94
C GLY A 4 11.41 14.85 -4.74
N VAL A 5 10.09 14.67 -4.80
CA VAL A 5 9.33 13.97 -3.75
C VAL A 5 9.72 12.48 -3.73
N PRO A 6 10.06 11.90 -2.56
CA PRO A 6 10.27 10.46 -2.43
C PRO A 6 8.97 9.71 -2.73
N VAL A 7 8.97 8.85 -3.75
CA VAL A 7 7.79 8.11 -4.19
C VAL A 7 8.09 6.62 -4.27
N ILE A 8 7.24 5.81 -3.65
CA ILE A 8 7.15 4.37 -3.91
C ILE A 8 5.97 4.16 -4.85
N ALA A 9 6.24 3.73 -6.09
CA ALA A 9 5.21 3.46 -7.09
C ALA A 9 5.22 1.97 -7.45
N THR A 10 4.22 1.23 -6.99
CA THR A 10 4.10 -0.22 -7.18
C THR A 10 2.84 -0.56 -7.97
N ARG A 11 2.98 -1.32 -9.05
CA ARG A 11 1.84 -1.90 -9.79
C ARG A 11 1.61 -3.34 -9.31
N TYR A 12 0.42 -3.60 -8.77
CA TYR A 12 -0.04 -4.95 -8.44
C TYR A 12 -0.67 -5.60 -9.67
N LEU A 13 0.01 -6.59 -10.25
CA LEU A 13 -0.50 -7.32 -11.42
C LEU A 13 -1.68 -8.22 -11.04
N GLY A 14 -2.60 -8.41 -11.98
CA GLY A 14 -3.81 -9.21 -11.77
C GLY A 14 -4.87 -8.55 -10.88
N ALA A 15 -4.69 -7.28 -10.51
CA ALA A 15 -5.66 -6.51 -9.75
C ALA A 15 -6.56 -5.65 -10.66
N ILE A 16 -7.73 -5.28 -10.13
CA ILE A 16 -8.63 -4.28 -10.71
C ILE A 16 -8.61 -2.99 -9.90
N HIS A 17 -9.29 -1.95 -10.39
CA HIS A 17 -9.55 -0.74 -9.61
C HIS A 17 -10.30 -1.09 -8.30
N ASP A 18 -10.09 -0.29 -7.25
CA ASP A 18 -10.67 -0.50 -5.91
C ASP A 18 -10.28 -1.81 -5.19
N LEU A 19 -9.16 -2.43 -5.55
CA LEU A 19 -8.67 -3.67 -4.93
C LEU A 19 -8.50 -3.63 -3.40
N ALA A 20 -8.32 -2.43 -2.82
CA ALA A 20 -8.14 -2.21 -1.39
C ALA A 20 -9.43 -1.79 -0.65
N LEU A 21 -10.54 -1.64 -1.37
CA LEU A 21 -11.84 -1.20 -0.83
C LEU A 21 -12.87 -2.32 -0.83
N LEU A 22 -12.92 -3.10 -1.92
CA LEU A 22 -14.00 -4.04 -2.17
C LEU A 22 -13.88 -5.30 -1.29
N ASN A 23 -14.79 -5.43 -0.32
CA ASN A 23 -14.87 -6.59 0.58
C ASN A 23 -14.81 -7.96 -0.14
N PRO A 24 -15.50 -8.20 -1.28
CA PRO A 24 -15.50 -9.50 -1.92
C PRO A 24 -14.13 -10.00 -2.41
N ILE A 25 -13.16 -9.09 -2.62
CA ILE A 25 -11.84 -9.43 -3.17
C ILE A 25 -10.68 -9.21 -2.18
N MET A 26 -10.98 -8.86 -0.92
CA MET A 26 -9.96 -8.60 0.11
C MET A 26 -9.08 -9.82 0.42
N GLY A 27 -9.56 -11.03 0.13
CA GLY A 27 -8.80 -12.27 0.32
C GLY A 27 -7.80 -12.58 -0.79
N THR A 28 -7.84 -11.86 -1.91
CA THR A 28 -6.97 -12.14 -3.06
C THR A 28 -5.51 -11.78 -2.76
N PRO A 29 -4.52 -12.49 -3.33
CA PRO A 29 -3.10 -12.17 -3.15
C PRO A 29 -2.72 -10.71 -3.42
N PRO A 30 -3.15 -10.05 -4.52
CA PRO A 30 -2.80 -8.65 -4.76
C PRO A 30 -3.39 -7.71 -3.69
N ALA A 31 -4.63 -7.94 -3.23
CA ALA A 31 -5.24 -7.12 -2.19
C ALA A 31 -4.50 -7.22 -0.86
N ARG A 32 -4.11 -8.44 -0.47
CA ARG A 32 -3.36 -8.67 0.78
C ARG A 32 -1.97 -8.06 0.75
N ALA A 33 -1.25 -8.23 -0.36
CA ALA A 33 0.09 -7.67 -0.51
C ALA A 33 0.05 -6.13 -0.53
N ALA A 34 -0.92 -5.52 -1.22
CA ALA A 34 -1.09 -4.07 -1.25
C ALA A 34 -1.37 -3.48 0.13
N LEU A 35 -2.30 -4.09 0.90
CA LEU A 35 -2.60 -3.65 2.26
C LEU A 35 -1.40 -3.81 3.19
N ALA A 36 -0.66 -4.92 3.09
CA ALA A 36 0.56 -5.13 3.87
C ALA A 36 1.60 -4.03 3.59
N GLN A 37 1.89 -3.75 2.32
CA GLN A 37 2.83 -2.68 1.94
C GLN A 37 2.40 -1.32 2.50
N VAL A 38 1.12 -0.96 2.40
CA VAL A 38 0.60 0.30 2.93
C VAL A 38 0.77 0.38 4.44
N ILE A 39 0.33 -0.67 5.17
CA ILE A 39 0.41 -0.71 6.63
C ILE A 39 1.86 -0.59 7.09
N ASP A 40 2.78 -1.34 6.48
CA ASP A 40 4.19 -1.31 6.87
C ASP A 40 4.82 0.05 6.57
N THR A 41 4.49 0.67 5.43
CA THR A 41 4.94 2.04 5.12
C THR A 41 4.46 3.03 6.18
N LEU A 42 3.18 2.97 6.56
CA LEU A 42 2.63 3.85 7.59
C LEU A 42 3.30 3.62 8.96
N ARG A 43 3.54 2.36 9.34
CA ARG A 43 4.27 2.04 10.58
C ARG A 43 5.68 2.61 10.55
N THR A 44 6.43 2.43 9.46
CA THR A 44 7.78 2.99 9.34
C THR A 44 7.79 4.51 9.52
N VAL A 45 6.80 5.20 8.98
CA VAL A 45 6.75 6.67 9.05
C VAL A 45 6.23 7.18 10.39
N PHE A 46 5.28 6.49 11.02
CA PHE A 46 4.53 7.03 12.17
C PHE A 46 4.74 6.29 13.51
N ALA A 47 5.37 5.11 13.54
CA ALA A 47 5.51 4.33 14.77
C ALA A 47 6.61 4.83 15.72
N HIS A 48 7.45 5.79 15.31
CA HIS A 48 8.37 6.45 16.23
C HIS A 48 7.61 7.45 17.10
N LYS A 49 7.59 7.21 18.42
CA LYS A 49 7.09 8.15 19.42
C LYS A 49 7.91 9.44 19.29
N ALA A 50 7.26 10.58 19.05
CA ALA A 50 7.92 11.87 19.18
C ALA A 50 8.44 11.96 20.63
N LEU A 51 9.77 12.03 20.77
CA LEU A 51 10.44 12.35 22.04
C LEU A 51 10.25 13.84 22.34
#